data_AF-A0A2V6HDV4-F1
#
_entry.id   AF-A0A2V6HDV4-F1
#
_cell.length_a   1.000
_cell.length_b   1.000
_cell.length_c   1.000
_cell.angle_alpha   90.00
_cell.angle_beta   90.00
_cell.angle_gamma   90.00
#
_symmetry.space_group_name_H-M   'P 1'
#
loop_
_entity.id
_entity.type
_entity.pdbx_description
1 polymer ?
#
loop_
_entity_poly.entity_id
_entity_poly.type
_entity_poly.pdbx_seq_one_letter_code
_entity_poly.pdbx_strand_id
1 'polypeptide(L)' 'MEPYAKPKERKVGAQRPKIMHLPKSIETRTRREREAEKQAVAAERRAIKKSARRHLKQQLLAELEEDE' A
#
# COMPACT_ATOMS: atom_id res chain seq x y z
N MET A 1 7.35 27.12 -29.18
CA MET A 1 5.92 27.48 -29.11
C MET A 1 5.14 26.20 -28.95
N GLU A 2 4.37 26.03 -27.86
CA GLU A 2 3.49 24.86 -27.71
C GLU A 2 2.38 24.93 -28.78
N PRO A 3 2.33 24.02 -29.77
CA PRO A 3 1.46 24.17 -30.94
C PRO A 3 -0.04 24.11 -30.63
N TYR A 4 -0.39 23.56 -29.47
CA TYR A 4 -1.77 23.28 -29.06
C TYR A 4 -2.26 24.14 -27.89
N ALA A 5 -1.40 25.01 -27.35
CA ALA A 5 -1.77 25.87 -26.22
C ALA A 5 -2.63 27.04 -26.71
N LYS A 6 -3.77 27.32 -26.05
CA LYS A 6 -4.59 28.47 -26.45
C LYS A 6 -3.88 29.78 -26.05
N PRO A 7 -3.94 30.84 -26.87
CA PRO A 7 -3.23 32.11 -26.60
C PRO A 7 -3.55 32.79 -25.26
N LYS A 8 -4.68 32.47 -24.63
CA LYS A 8 -5.14 33.03 -23.34
C LYS A 8 -5.35 31.95 -22.27
N GLU A 9 -4.78 30.77 -22.46
CA GLU A 9 -4.95 29.67 -21.51
C GLU A 9 -4.28 29.98 -20.17
N ARG A 10 -5.06 30.02 -19.10
CA ARG A 10 -4.53 30.19 -17.75
C ARG A 10 -3.81 28.90 -17.34
N LYS A 11 -2.51 28.99 -17.02
CA LYS A 11 -1.72 27.87 -16.48
C LYS A 11 -2.10 27.57 -15.02
N VAL A 12 -3.31 27.06 -14.82
CA VAL A 12 -3.87 26.75 -13.49
C VAL A 12 -3.22 25.54 -12.82
N GLY A 13 -2.47 24.72 -13.56
CA GLY A 13 -1.81 23.52 -13.04
C GLY A 13 -0.83 23.80 -11.88
N ALA A 14 -0.14 24.95 -11.90
CA ALA A 14 0.77 25.34 -10.82
C ALA A 14 0.03 25.83 -9.56
N GLN A 15 -1.17 26.39 -9.71
CA GLN A 15 -1.99 26.92 -8.60
C GLN A 15 -2.97 25.89 -8.05
N ARG A 16 -3.00 24.67 -8.60
CA ARG A 16 -3.92 23.62 -8.14
C ARG A 16 -3.59 23.21 -6.71
N PRO A 17 -4.57 23.20 -5.78
CA PRO A 17 -4.33 22.72 -4.43
C PRO A 17 -3.97 21.22 -4.46
N LYS A 18 -2.92 20.85 -3.73
CA LYS A 18 -2.56 19.44 -3.53
C LYS A 18 -3.47 18.87 -2.44
N ILE A 19 -4.36 17.98 -2.82
CA ILE A 19 -5.24 17.28 -1.88
C ILE A 19 -4.41 16.17 -1.21
N MET A 20 -4.20 16.27 0.10
CA MET A 20 -3.61 15.23 0.92
C MET A 20 -4.59 14.84 2.03
N HIS A 21 -4.62 13.57 2.39
CA HIS A 21 -5.51 13.08 3.45
C HIS A 21 -5.05 13.50 4.85
N LEU A 22 -3.74 13.74 5.03
CA LEU A 22 -3.16 14.25 6.26
C LEU A 22 -2.47 15.60 6.01
N PRO A 23 -2.44 16.50 7.01
CA PRO A 23 -1.65 17.72 6.92
C PRO A 23 -0.16 17.39 6.85
N LYS A 24 0.59 18.21 6.10
CA LYS A 24 2.02 18.02 5.88
C LYS A 24 2.87 18.05 7.16
N SER A 25 2.38 18.69 8.22
CA SER A 25 3.00 18.68 9.55
C SER A 25 3.00 17.30 10.20
N ILE A 26 2.02 16.46 9.88
CA ILE A 26 1.87 15.10 10.41
C ILE A 26 2.51 14.08 9.47
N GLU A 27 2.33 14.25 8.15
CA GLU A 27 2.89 13.35 7.15
C GLU A 27 4.17 13.93 6.55
N THR A 28 5.30 13.63 7.20
CA THR A 28 6.65 14.04 6.76
C THR A 28 7.27 13.07 5.75
N ARG A 29 6.71 11.86 5.65
CA ARG A 29 7.26 10.75 4.85
C ARG A 29 7.26 11.06 3.36
N THR A 30 8.34 10.68 2.69
CA THR A 30 8.40 10.72 1.24
C THR A 30 7.53 9.64 0.61
N ARG A 31 7.22 9.76 -0.68
CA ARG A 31 6.47 8.73 -1.41
C ARG A 31 7.15 7.35 -1.33
N ARG A 32 8.49 7.31 -1.43
CA ARG A 32 9.27 6.07 -1.39
C ARG A 32 9.17 5.38 -0.03
N GLU A 33 9.27 6.14 1.05
CA GLU A 33 9.10 5.61 2.42
C GLU A 33 7.72 4.98 2.61
N ARG A 34 6.65 5.64 2.15
CA ARG A 34 5.29 5.09 2.24
C ARG A 34 5.11 3.81 1.46
N GLU A 35 5.70 3.72 0.26
CA GLU A 35 5.67 2.50 -0.54
C GLU A 35 6.45 1.37 0.15
N ALA A 36 7.61 1.66 0.73
CA ALA A 36 8.41 0.70 1.48
C ALA A 36 7.68 0.19 2.73
N GLU A 37 7.11 1.07 3.54
CA GLU A 37 6.32 0.69 4.72
C GLU A 37 5.10 -0.15 4.33
N LYS A 38 4.40 0.23 3.25
CA LYS A 38 3.26 -0.54 2.75
C LYS A 38 3.68 -1.96 2.33
N GLN A 39 4.85 -2.11 1.71
CA GLN A 39 5.40 -3.42 1.34
C GLN A 39 5.79 -4.23 2.57
N ALA A 40 6.42 -3.61 3.58
CA ALA A 40 6.78 -4.27 4.83
C ALA A 40 5.54 -4.82 5.56
N VAL A 41 4.51 -4.00 5.73
CA VAL A 41 3.23 -4.42 6.35
C VAL A 41 2.56 -5.54 5.56
N ALA A 42 2.59 -5.48 4.23
CA ALA A 42 2.04 -6.54 3.40
C ALA A 42 2.81 -7.87 3.54
N ALA A 43 4.14 -7.80 3.64
CA ALA A 43 4.99 -8.96 3.85
C ALA A 43 4.75 -9.60 5.22
N GLU A 44 4.65 -8.80 6.28
CA GLU A 44 4.30 -9.26 7.63
C GLU A 44 2.94 -9.97 7.66
N ARG A 45 1.90 -9.34 7.09
CA ARG A 45 0.57 -9.95 6.99
C ARG A 45 0.61 -11.27 6.23
N ARG A 46 1.40 -11.36 5.16
CA ARG A 46 1.58 -12.60 4.39
C ARG A 46 2.29 -13.67 5.22
N ALA A 47 3.30 -13.31 6.00
CA ALA A 47 4.02 -14.23 6.89
C ALA A 47 3.07 -14.82 7.95
N ILE A 48 2.28 -13.98 8.61
CA ILE A 48 1.28 -14.40 9.62
C ILE A 48 0.24 -15.34 8.99
N LYS A 49 -0.32 -14.97 7.84
CA LYS A 49 -1.28 -15.83 7.15
C LYS A 49 -0.68 -17.18 6.76
N LYS A 50 0.60 -17.19 6.35
CA LYS A 50 1.31 -18.40 5.95
C LYS A 50 1.61 -19.30 7.14
N SER A 51 2.01 -18.76 8.29
CA SER A 51 2.23 -19.54 9.51
C SER A 51 0.92 -20.14 10.01
N ALA A 52 -0.15 -19.34 10.09
CA ALA A 52 -1.47 -19.81 10.49
C ALA A 52 -1.99 -20.93 9.58
N ARG A 53 -1.83 -20.80 8.26
CA ARG A 53 -2.22 -21.85 7.30
C ARG A 53 -1.43 -23.14 7.50
N ARG A 54 -0.12 -23.03 7.77
CA ARG A 54 0.74 -24.21 8.01
C ARG A 54 0.33 -24.92 9.30
N HIS A 55 0.10 -24.17 10.37
CA HIS A 55 -0.36 -24.69 11.63
C HIS A 55 -1.71 -25.41 11.48
N LEU A 56 -2.69 -24.75 10.85
CA LEU A 56 -3.99 -25.36 10.60
C LEU A 56 -3.87 -26.65 9.78
N LYS A 57 -3.02 -26.67 8.74
CA LYS A 57 -2.79 -27.89 7.96
C LYS A 57 -2.22 -29.03 8.82
N GLN A 58 -1.30 -28.73 9.73
CA GLN A 58 -0.74 -29.74 10.63
C GLN A 58 -1.80 -30.28 11.59
N GLN A 59 -2.65 -29.41 12.15
CA GLN A 59 -3.77 -29.84 12.99
C GLN A 59 -4.73 -30.78 12.26
N LEU A 60 -5.14 -30.40 11.04
CA LEU A 60 -6.04 -31.22 10.23
C LEU A 60 -5.44 -32.58 9.85
N LEU A 61 -4.12 -32.65 9.63
CA LEU A 61 -3.46 -33.93 9.34
C LEU A 61 -3.38 -34.81 10.59
N ALA A 62 -3.08 -34.22 11.75
CA ALA A 62 -3.07 -34.95 13.02
C ALA A 62 -4.46 -35.50 13.36
N GLU A 63 -5.52 -34.70 13.17
CA GLU A 63 -6.92 -35.15 13.37
C GLU A 63 -7.26 -36.34 12.46
N LEU A 64 -6.83 -36.31 11.19
CA LEU A 64 -7.05 -37.44 10.28
C LEU A 64 -6.27 -38.71 10.68
N GLU A 65 -5.07 -38.55 11.23
CA GLU A 65 -4.27 -39.68 11.75
C GLU A 65 -4.84 -40.26 13.06
N GLU A 66 -5.51 -39.44 13.87
CA GLU A 66 -6.19 -39.88 15.10
C GLU A 66 -7.51 -40.62 14.84
N ASP A 67 -8.17 -40.33 13.70
CA ASP A 67 -9.42 -40.96 13.26
C ASP A 67 -9.22 -42.31 12.51
N GLU A 68 -7.97 -42.70 12.18
CA GLU A 68 -7.58 -43.99 11.58
C GLU A 68 -7.26 -45.09 12.62
#